data_AF-A0A6S6QXV2-F1
#
_entry.id   AF-A0A6S6QXV2-F1
#
_cell.length_a   1.000
_cell.length_b   1.000
_cell.length_c   1.000
_cell.angle_alpha   90.00
_cell.angle_beta   90.00
_cell.angle_gamma   90.00
#
_symmetry.space_group_name_H-M   'P 1'
#
loop_
_entity.id
_entity.type
_entity.pdbx_description
1 polymer ?
#
loop_
_entity_poly.entity_id
_entity_poly.type
_entity_poly.pdbx_seq_one_letter_code
_entity_poly.pdbx_strand_id
1 'polypeptide(L)'
;MLNRLQGKWQTFKYNYGWPDFVFLFDGWLARAAIAIPFIGYLIIFNDYVAEGLSLDILANESALAFGLTASSRLKFIYFGLLLLGVASMTYFWRRPHAIKLGKSLFEYEENCLRHFTVNEYIQIHGNIRGSGYDSFTVHGDYYDSEYDNFLDVALGPKEKNGERDFSLSNWQAAKNKYEGLLRSMLIENYHRGKTSRRTSLTICIVTAALGYALLAVPSVDVFIKVVTDIVLNNGIEAANERH
;
A
#
# COMPACT_ATOMS: atom_id res chain seq x y z
N MET A 1 11.45 15.77 -28.64
CA MET A 1 11.10 15.95 -27.21
C MET A 1 9.99 14.99 -26.77
N LEU A 2 8.91 14.83 -27.55
CA LEU A 2 7.79 13.92 -27.27
C LEU A 2 8.20 12.45 -27.02
N ASN A 3 9.06 11.85 -27.86
CA ASN A 3 9.47 10.44 -27.70
C ASN A 3 10.22 10.17 -26.37
N ARG A 4 10.99 11.15 -25.87
CA ARG A 4 11.68 11.04 -24.57
C ARG A 4 10.68 11.07 -23.40
N LEU A 5 9.60 11.87 -23.51
CA LEU A 5 8.55 11.94 -22.51
C LEU A 5 7.72 10.64 -22.48
N GLN A 6 7.41 10.07 -23.65
CA GLN A 6 6.71 8.79 -23.75
C GLN A 6 7.50 7.66 -23.10
N GLY A 7 8.81 7.57 -23.35
CA GLY A 7 9.67 6.57 -22.71
C GLY A 7 9.66 6.70 -21.18
N LYS A 8 9.87 7.91 -20.66
CA LYS A 8 9.80 8.17 -19.21
C LYS A 8 8.46 7.80 -18.59
N TRP A 9 7.36 8.10 -19.30
CA TRP A 9 6.01 7.77 -18.84
C TRP A 9 5.76 6.26 -18.82
N GLN A 10 6.23 5.52 -19.83
CA GLN A 10 6.15 4.06 -19.84
C GLN A 10 6.95 3.44 -18.70
N THR A 11 8.17 3.92 -18.44
CA THR A 11 8.98 3.48 -17.31
C THR A 11 8.29 3.76 -15.97
N PHE A 12 7.71 4.96 -15.80
CA PHE A 12 6.94 5.28 -14.61
C PHE A 12 5.73 4.36 -14.46
N LYS A 13 4.94 4.20 -15.51
CA LYS A 13 3.77 3.31 -15.53
C LYS A 13 4.17 1.86 -15.26
N TYR A 14 5.32 1.40 -15.73
CA TYR A 14 5.82 0.06 -15.45
C TYR A 14 6.20 -0.11 -13.97
N ASN A 15 6.94 0.85 -13.42
CA ASN A 15 7.40 0.82 -12.04
C ASN A 15 6.28 1.08 -11.02
N TYR A 16 5.20 1.75 -11.41
CA TYR A 16 4.06 2.06 -10.54
C TYR A 16 3.28 0.80 -10.14
N GLY A 17 3.45 0.37 -8.89
CA GLY A 17 2.73 -0.76 -8.31
C GLY A 17 2.62 -0.72 -6.79
N TRP A 18 1.86 -1.67 -6.25
CA TRP A 18 1.51 -1.72 -4.82
C TRP A 18 2.71 -1.73 -3.84
N PRO A 19 3.78 -2.53 -4.06
CA PRO A 19 4.88 -2.64 -3.09
C PRO A 19 5.58 -1.31 -2.79
N ASP A 20 5.67 -0.43 -3.79
CA ASP A 20 6.44 0.80 -3.72
C ASP A 20 5.80 1.83 -2.76
N PHE A 21 4.51 1.69 -2.46
CA PHE A 21 3.76 2.59 -1.58
C PHE A 21 3.44 1.98 -0.21
N VAL A 22 3.99 0.80 0.10
CA VAL A 22 3.76 0.16 1.41
C VAL A 22 4.18 1.08 2.55
N PHE A 23 5.29 1.82 2.41
CA PHE A 23 5.77 2.75 3.44
C PHE A 23 4.75 3.81 3.86
N LEU A 24 3.86 4.22 2.94
CA LEU A 24 2.85 5.25 3.17
C LEU A 24 1.73 4.73 4.09
N PHE A 25 1.38 3.44 3.95
CA PHE A 25 0.24 2.84 4.65
C PHE A 25 0.66 1.93 5.83
N ASP A 26 1.91 1.48 5.86
CA ASP A 26 2.44 0.58 6.89
C ASP A 26 3.05 1.34 8.09
N GLY A 27 3.12 2.68 8.02
CA GLY A 27 3.63 3.53 9.09
C GLY A 27 2.77 3.49 10.36
N TRP A 28 3.39 3.72 11.52
CA TRP A 28 2.71 3.72 12.81
C TRP A 28 1.52 4.70 12.86
N LEU A 29 1.67 5.88 12.24
CA LEU A 29 0.62 6.90 12.16
C LEU A 29 -0.58 6.42 11.34
N ALA A 30 -0.33 5.81 10.17
CA ALA A 30 -1.37 5.26 9.31
C ALA A 30 -2.14 4.12 10.02
N ARG A 31 -1.42 3.27 10.77
CA ARG A 31 -2.04 2.21 11.58
C ARG A 31 -2.87 2.77 12.74
N ALA A 32 -2.37 3.78 13.45
CA ALA A 32 -3.10 4.45 14.52
C ALA A 32 -4.34 5.18 13.98
N ALA A 33 -4.26 5.76 12.79
CA ALA A 33 -5.35 6.47 12.14
C ALA A 33 -6.57 5.57 11.84
N ILE A 34 -6.40 4.26 11.71
CA ILE A 34 -7.51 3.32 11.53
C ILE A 34 -8.44 3.29 12.76
N ALA A 35 -7.93 3.58 13.96
CA ALA A 35 -8.74 3.63 15.19
C ALA A 35 -9.54 4.94 15.34
N ILE A 36 -9.20 5.98 14.58
CA ILE A 36 -9.75 7.34 14.76
C ILE A 36 -11.26 7.43 14.50
N PRO A 37 -11.85 6.76 13.50
CA PRO A 37 -13.30 6.74 13.34
C PRO A 37 -14.03 6.21 14.59
N PHE A 38 -13.47 5.20 15.26
CA PHE A 38 -14.03 4.64 16.48
C PHE A 38 -13.91 5.62 17.65
N ILE A 39 -12.75 6.25 17.81
CA ILE A 39 -12.53 7.26 18.86
C ILE A 39 -13.46 8.46 18.64
N GLY A 40 -13.56 8.96 17.40
CA GLY A 40 -14.46 10.07 17.07
C GLY A 40 -15.93 9.73 17.32
N TYR A 41 -16.34 8.51 17.00
CA TYR A 41 -17.68 8.03 17.33
C TYR A 41 -17.92 8.00 18.85
N LEU A 42 -16.96 7.50 19.63
CA LEU A 42 -17.05 7.48 21.09
C LEU A 42 -17.13 8.89 21.69
N ILE A 43 -16.42 9.87 21.14
CA ILE A 43 -16.48 11.27 21.58
C ILE A 43 -17.87 11.86 21.31
N ILE A 44 -18.44 11.62 20.13
CA ILE A 44 -19.76 12.16 19.75
C ILE A 44 -20.88 11.54 20.59
N PHE A 45 -20.79 10.25 20.93
CA PHE A 45 -21.82 9.54 21.69
C PHE A 45 -21.66 9.64 23.20
N ASN A 46 -20.61 10.28 23.69
CA ASN A 46 -20.36 10.44 25.11
C ASN A 46 -20.43 11.93 25.48
N ASP A 47 -21.61 12.36 25.91
CA ASP A 47 -21.88 13.74 26.34
C ASP A 47 -20.90 14.21 27.43
N TYR A 48 -20.44 13.30 28.30
CA TYR A 48 -19.45 13.58 29.34
C TYR A 48 -18.05 13.90 28.78
N VAL A 49 -17.64 13.21 27.71
CA VAL A 49 -16.37 13.50 27.01
C VAL A 49 -16.50 14.79 26.19
N ALA A 50 -17.65 15.05 25.58
CA ALA A 50 -17.92 16.29 24.86
C ALA A 50 -17.90 17.52 25.80
N GLU A 51 -18.49 17.42 26.99
CA GLU A 51 -18.42 18.47 28.03
C GLU A 51 -17.00 18.64 28.59
N GLY A 52 -16.26 17.54 28.84
CA GLY A 52 -14.88 17.62 29.31
C GLY A 52 -13.89 18.18 28.29
N LEU A 53 -14.21 18.08 26.99
CA LEU A 53 -13.45 18.66 25.88
C LEU A 53 -13.89 20.09 25.53
N SER A 54 -14.84 20.69 26.25
CA SER A 54 -15.21 22.10 26.08
C SER A 54 -13.95 22.96 26.22
N LEU A 55 -13.47 23.40 25.06
CA LEU A 55 -12.14 23.95 24.77
C LEU A 55 -11.91 25.35 25.37
N ASP A 56 -12.72 25.80 26.33
CA ASP A 56 -12.59 27.14 26.92
C ASP A 56 -11.23 27.31 27.64
N ILE A 57 -10.61 26.22 28.09
CA ILE A 57 -9.29 26.24 28.75
C ILE A 57 -8.12 26.17 27.74
N LEU A 58 -8.33 25.58 26.56
CA LEU A 58 -7.33 25.53 25.48
C LEU A 58 -7.43 26.73 24.53
N ALA A 59 -8.54 27.47 24.58
CA ALA A 59 -8.84 28.65 23.77
C ALA A 59 -8.41 29.98 24.41
N ASN A 60 -7.74 29.96 25.56
CA ASN A 60 -7.11 31.16 26.13
C ASN A 60 -5.82 31.52 25.36
N GLU A 61 -5.88 31.48 24.02
CA GLU A 61 -4.79 31.86 23.12
C GLU A 61 -4.67 33.37 23.10
N SER A 62 -3.54 33.83 23.62
CA SER A 62 -3.00 35.17 23.50
C SER A 62 -3.05 35.69 22.06
N ALA A 63 -3.94 36.66 21.84
CA ALA A 63 -4.03 37.81 20.91
C ALA A 63 -3.04 38.04 19.73
N LEU A 64 -2.29 37.07 19.21
CA LEU A 64 -1.72 37.21 17.87
C LEU A 64 -2.83 36.92 16.87
N ALA A 65 -3.48 37.98 16.37
CA ALA A 65 -4.68 37.97 15.51
C ALA A 65 -4.54 37.23 14.16
N PHE A 66 -3.43 36.53 13.93
CA PHE A 66 -3.10 35.86 12.68
C PHE A 66 -2.86 34.35 12.91
N GLY A 67 -3.65 33.51 12.25
CA GLY A 67 -3.49 32.05 12.24
C GLY A 67 -4.80 31.27 12.42
N LEU A 68 -4.69 29.94 12.46
CA LEU A 68 -5.83 29.05 12.69
C LEU A 68 -6.26 29.07 14.16
N THR A 69 -7.57 29.05 14.39
CA THR A 69 -8.15 28.85 15.73
C THR A 69 -7.91 27.41 16.22
N ALA A 70 -7.85 27.22 17.54
CA ALA A 70 -7.71 25.90 18.15
C ALA A 70 -8.75 24.88 17.63
N SER A 71 -10.01 25.30 17.48
CA SER A 71 -11.07 24.46 16.91
C SER A 71 -10.79 24.05 15.46
N SER A 72 -10.35 24.98 14.61
CA SER A 72 -10.01 24.67 13.22
C SER A 72 -8.83 23.71 13.12
N ARG A 73 -7.78 23.89 13.94
CA ARG A 73 -6.64 22.96 13.98
C ARG A 73 -7.08 21.54 14.36
N LEU A 74 -7.91 21.41 15.39
CA LEU A 74 -8.42 20.10 15.81
C LEU A 74 -9.24 19.44 14.70
N LYS A 75 -10.08 20.20 13.98
CA LYS A 75 -10.81 19.70 12.80
C LYS A 75 -9.87 19.21 11.70
N PHE A 76 -8.83 19.98 11.36
CA PHE A 76 -7.83 19.56 10.37
C PHE A 76 -7.13 18.27 10.77
N ILE A 77 -6.74 18.14 12.05
CA ILE A 77 -6.13 16.92 12.59
C ILE A 77 -7.10 15.74 12.47
N TYR A 78 -8.35 15.93 12.90
CA TYR A 78 -9.37 14.88 12.86
C TYR A 78 -9.65 14.41 11.43
N PHE A 79 -9.94 15.33 10.50
CA PHE A 79 -10.20 14.97 9.11
C PHE A 79 -8.97 14.39 8.42
N GLY A 80 -7.77 14.91 8.69
CA GLY A 80 -6.52 14.36 8.16
C GLY A 80 -6.30 12.91 8.58
N LEU A 81 -6.47 12.62 9.88
CA LEU A 81 -6.38 11.26 10.42
C LEU A 81 -7.48 10.35 9.87
N LEU A 82 -8.71 10.83 9.76
CA LEU A 82 -9.82 10.06 9.21
C LEU A 82 -9.56 9.66 7.75
N LEU A 83 -9.10 10.59 6.91
CA LEU A 83 -8.72 10.29 5.52
C LEU A 83 -7.58 9.28 5.44
N LEU A 84 -6.55 9.40 6.30
CA LEU A 84 -5.46 8.42 6.37
C LEU A 84 -5.94 7.03 6.79
N GLY A 85 -6.85 6.96 7.77
CA GLY A 85 -7.47 5.70 8.21
C GLY A 85 -8.24 5.03 7.08
N VAL A 86 -9.09 5.78 6.36
CA VAL A 86 -9.85 5.29 5.21
C VAL A 86 -8.94 4.84 4.07
N ALA A 87 -7.90 5.62 3.76
CA ALA A 87 -6.93 5.28 2.72
C ALA A 87 -6.17 3.98 3.06
N SER A 88 -5.72 3.84 4.31
CA SER A 88 -5.01 2.65 4.79
C SER A 88 -5.91 1.41 4.79
N MET A 89 -7.14 1.53 5.28
CA MET A 89 -8.11 0.43 5.27
C MET A 89 -8.44 -0.01 3.85
N THR A 90 -8.66 0.94 2.95
CA THR A 90 -8.91 0.65 1.53
C THR A 90 -7.71 -0.02 0.88
N TYR A 91 -6.50 0.45 1.18
CA TYR A 91 -5.25 -0.16 0.70
C TYR A 91 -5.12 -1.62 1.15
N PHE A 92 -5.30 -1.92 2.45
CA PHE A 92 -5.19 -3.29 2.96
C PHE A 92 -6.25 -4.23 2.39
N TRP A 93 -7.49 -3.76 2.24
CA TRP A 93 -8.56 -4.56 1.67
C TRP A 93 -8.33 -4.84 0.18
N ARG A 94 -7.98 -3.81 -0.60
CA ARG A 94 -7.84 -3.91 -2.06
C ARG A 94 -6.52 -4.54 -2.51
N ARG A 95 -5.50 -4.62 -1.64
CA ARG A 95 -4.18 -5.22 -1.91
C ARG A 95 -4.34 -6.60 -2.57
N PRO A 96 -3.72 -6.83 -3.75
CA PRO A 96 -3.76 -8.11 -4.45
C PRO A 96 -3.16 -9.25 -3.62
N HIS A 97 -3.65 -10.47 -3.82
CA HIS A 97 -3.23 -11.64 -3.05
C HIS A 97 -1.72 -11.92 -3.15
N ALA A 98 -1.13 -11.83 -4.35
CA ALA A 98 0.32 -12.02 -4.54
C ALA A 98 1.15 -11.09 -3.65
N ILE A 99 0.73 -9.83 -3.53
CA ILE A 99 1.45 -8.85 -2.70
C ILE A 99 1.19 -9.10 -1.21
N LYS A 100 0.08 -9.75 -0.81
CA LYS A 100 -0.16 -10.11 0.60
C LYS A 100 0.79 -11.21 1.08
N LEU A 101 1.22 -12.10 0.18
CA LEU A 101 2.10 -13.23 0.48
C LEU A 101 3.58 -12.85 0.63
N GLY A 102 4.02 -11.71 0.10
CA GLY A 102 5.38 -11.20 0.27
C GLY A 102 5.48 -9.70 -0.02
N LYS A 103 6.29 -8.97 0.76
CA LYS A 103 6.54 -7.53 0.53
C LYS A 103 7.49 -7.31 -0.65
N SER A 104 8.42 -8.24 -0.88
CA SER A 104 9.32 -8.27 -2.03
C SER A 104 9.04 -9.45 -2.96
N LEU A 105 9.56 -9.40 -4.19
CA LEU A 105 9.49 -10.52 -5.12
C LEU A 105 10.16 -11.77 -4.53
N PHE A 106 11.36 -11.61 -3.96
CA PHE A 106 12.12 -12.70 -3.36
C PHE A 106 11.35 -13.39 -2.22
N GLU A 107 10.81 -12.60 -1.29
CA GLU A 107 10.00 -13.12 -0.18
C GLU A 107 8.73 -13.82 -0.68
N TYR A 108 8.10 -13.26 -1.72
CA TYR A 108 6.93 -13.86 -2.35
C TYR A 108 7.27 -15.23 -2.97
N GLU A 109 8.33 -15.32 -3.77
CA GLU A 109 8.78 -16.56 -4.39
C GLU A 109 9.14 -17.62 -3.35
N GLU A 110 9.90 -17.25 -2.33
CA GLU A 110 10.30 -18.16 -1.25
C GLU A 110 9.09 -18.69 -0.49
N ASN A 111 8.14 -17.83 -0.10
CA ASN A 111 6.92 -18.24 0.58
C ASN A 111 6.05 -19.15 -0.29
N CYS A 112 5.90 -18.83 -1.58
CA CYS A 112 5.10 -19.64 -2.49
C CYS A 112 5.75 -20.99 -2.78
N LEU A 113 7.07 -21.03 -3.03
CA LEU A 113 7.78 -22.28 -3.19
C LEU A 113 7.68 -23.16 -1.94
N ARG A 114 7.71 -22.58 -0.74
CA ARG A 114 7.56 -23.37 0.50
C ARG A 114 6.16 -23.93 0.69
N HIS A 115 5.11 -23.14 0.42
CA HIS A 115 3.75 -23.46 0.87
C HIS A 115 2.75 -23.85 -0.22
N PHE A 116 3.01 -23.55 -1.49
CA PHE A 116 2.07 -23.86 -2.56
C PHE A 116 2.05 -25.36 -2.89
N THR A 117 0.87 -25.83 -3.25
CA THR A 117 0.63 -27.14 -3.86
C THR A 117 0.56 -26.99 -5.38
N VAL A 118 0.42 -28.12 -6.07
CA VAL A 118 0.25 -28.14 -7.53
C VAL A 118 -0.96 -27.32 -7.99
N ASN A 119 -2.03 -27.25 -7.20
CA ASN A 119 -3.27 -26.57 -7.58
C ASN A 119 -3.09 -25.05 -7.70
N GLU A 120 -2.29 -24.44 -6.84
CA GLU A 120 -2.00 -23.01 -6.92
C GLU A 120 -1.23 -22.69 -8.22
N TYR A 121 -0.29 -23.54 -8.63
CA TYR A 121 0.41 -23.38 -9.90
C TYR A 121 -0.53 -23.56 -11.11
N ILE A 122 -1.50 -24.49 -11.03
CA ILE A 122 -2.53 -24.63 -12.06
C ILE A 122 -3.36 -23.36 -12.20
N GLN A 123 -3.78 -22.77 -11.08
CA GLN A 123 -4.51 -21.50 -11.09
C GLN A 123 -3.67 -20.36 -11.65
N ILE A 124 -2.39 -20.29 -11.28
CA ILE A 124 -1.45 -19.28 -11.82
C ILE A 124 -1.32 -19.45 -13.33
N HIS A 125 -1.07 -20.67 -13.81
CA HIS A 125 -0.97 -20.94 -15.25
C HIS A 125 -2.26 -20.53 -15.97
N GLY A 126 -3.42 -20.91 -15.45
CA GLY A 126 -4.73 -20.53 -15.99
C GLY A 126 -4.92 -19.01 -16.05
N ASN A 127 -4.50 -18.28 -15.02
CA ASN A 127 -4.55 -16.81 -14.98
C ASN A 127 -3.59 -16.15 -15.98
N ILE A 128 -2.39 -16.72 -16.17
CA ILE A 128 -1.42 -16.24 -17.17
C ILE A 128 -2.02 -16.41 -18.57
N ARG A 129 -2.51 -17.61 -18.90
CA ARG A 129 -3.10 -17.93 -20.22
C ARG A 129 -4.41 -17.20 -20.50
N GLY A 130 -5.30 -17.09 -19.50
CA GLY A 130 -6.62 -16.48 -19.65
C GLY A 130 -6.61 -14.97 -19.88
N SER A 131 -5.47 -14.31 -19.72
CA SER A 131 -5.33 -12.86 -19.84
C SER A 131 -5.14 -12.33 -21.27
N GLY A 132 -5.23 -13.19 -22.28
CA GLY A 132 -5.07 -12.82 -23.69
C GLY A 132 -3.64 -12.92 -24.22
N TYR A 133 -2.78 -13.74 -23.58
CA TYR A 133 -1.37 -13.96 -23.97
C TYR A 133 -0.44 -12.75 -23.87
N ASP A 134 -0.86 -11.63 -23.30
CA ASP A 134 0.03 -10.51 -22.98
C ASP A 134 0.90 -10.90 -21.76
N SER A 135 2.06 -11.47 -22.01
CA SER A 135 3.09 -11.68 -20.98
C SER A 135 3.61 -10.34 -20.47
N PHE A 136 3.67 -10.17 -19.15
CA PHE A 136 4.22 -8.96 -18.54
C PHE A 136 5.74 -9.04 -18.45
N THR A 137 6.28 -10.25 -18.45
CA THR A 137 7.71 -10.58 -18.39
C THR A 137 8.03 -11.70 -19.36
N VAL A 138 9.30 -11.83 -19.73
CA VAL A 138 9.80 -12.93 -20.58
C VAL A 138 9.51 -14.31 -19.97
N HIS A 139 9.32 -14.39 -18.65
CA HIS A 139 9.00 -15.62 -17.92
C HIS A 139 7.57 -16.12 -18.18
N GLY A 140 6.70 -15.27 -18.72
CA GLY A 140 5.34 -15.65 -19.12
C GLY A 140 5.27 -16.32 -20.50
N ASP A 141 6.37 -16.33 -21.26
CA ASP A 141 6.39 -16.81 -22.64
C ASP A 141 7.01 -18.22 -22.76
N TYR A 142 6.53 -18.98 -23.74
CA TYR A 142 7.13 -20.22 -24.25
C TYR A 142 7.35 -21.38 -23.26
N TYR A 143 6.65 -21.42 -22.12
CA TYR A 143 6.87 -22.46 -21.11
C TYR A 143 5.85 -23.62 -21.13
N ASP A 144 4.90 -23.67 -22.08
CA ASP A 144 3.80 -24.65 -22.07
C ASP A 144 4.27 -26.10 -22.10
N SER A 145 5.23 -26.43 -22.97
CA SER A 145 5.74 -27.79 -23.06
C SER A 145 6.43 -28.23 -21.77
N GLU A 146 7.15 -27.32 -21.11
CA GLU A 146 7.77 -27.62 -19.81
C GLU A 146 6.71 -27.77 -18.73
N TYR A 147 5.65 -26.96 -18.79
CA TYR A 147 4.52 -27.01 -17.87
C TYR A 147 3.69 -28.31 -17.99
N ASP A 148 3.44 -28.79 -19.20
CA ASP A 148 2.77 -30.08 -19.39
C ASP A 148 3.61 -31.23 -18.82
N ASN A 149 4.92 -31.23 -19.09
CA ASN A 149 5.86 -32.18 -18.52
C ASN A 149 5.93 -32.09 -16.98
N PHE A 150 5.79 -30.88 -16.42
CA PHE A 150 5.67 -30.67 -14.99
C PHE A 150 4.40 -31.30 -14.43
N LEU A 151 3.24 -31.07 -15.07
CA LEU A 151 1.97 -31.64 -14.64
C LEU A 151 1.97 -33.17 -14.70
N ASP A 152 2.63 -33.76 -15.70
CA ASP A 152 2.71 -35.21 -15.82
C ASP A 152 3.56 -35.85 -14.71
N VAL A 153 4.62 -35.18 -14.25
CA VAL A 153 5.39 -35.66 -13.08
C VAL A 153 4.64 -35.36 -11.77
N ALA A 154 3.98 -34.21 -11.67
CA ALA A 154 3.33 -33.76 -10.45
C ALA A 154 2.02 -34.51 -10.16
N LEU A 155 1.22 -34.81 -11.19
CA LEU A 155 -0.11 -35.40 -11.09
C LEU A 155 -0.20 -36.81 -11.69
N GLY A 156 0.86 -37.27 -12.37
CA GLY A 156 0.84 -38.47 -13.18
C GLY A 156 0.49 -38.17 -14.65
N PRO A 157 0.98 -39.01 -15.59
CA PRO A 157 0.75 -38.82 -17.02
C PRO A 157 -0.74 -38.95 -17.35
N LYS A 158 -1.19 -38.23 -18.40
CA LYS A 158 -2.53 -38.43 -18.96
C LYS A 158 -2.59 -39.71 -19.78
N GLU A 159 -3.55 -40.58 -19.48
CA GLU A 159 -3.89 -41.73 -20.30
C GLU A 159 -4.71 -41.34 -21.53
N LYS A 160 -4.92 -42.29 -22.45
CA LYS A 160 -5.68 -42.08 -23.70
C LYS A 160 -7.14 -41.67 -23.46
N ASN A 161 -7.72 -42.05 -22.33
CA ASN A 161 -9.07 -41.68 -21.92
C ASN A 161 -9.14 -40.27 -21.29
N GLY A 162 -8.00 -39.62 -21.06
CA GLY A 162 -7.89 -38.32 -20.40
C GLY A 162 -7.81 -38.37 -18.86
N GLU A 163 -7.91 -39.55 -18.26
CA GLU A 163 -7.67 -39.75 -16.83
C GLU A 163 -6.16 -39.68 -16.54
N ARG A 164 -5.80 -39.25 -15.32
CA ARG A 164 -4.40 -39.20 -14.88
C ARG A 164 -4.10 -40.37 -13.97
N ASP A 165 -2.95 -41.01 -14.17
CA ASP A 165 -2.46 -42.07 -13.29
C ASP A 165 -1.79 -41.48 -12.04
N PHE A 166 -2.58 -41.25 -11.00
CA PHE A 166 -2.11 -40.71 -9.73
C PHE A 166 -1.11 -41.62 -9.00
N SER A 167 -1.01 -42.91 -9.35
CA SER A 167 -0.04 -43.82 -8.72
C SER A 167 1.41 -43.45 -9.05
N LEU A 168 1.62 -42.78 -10.19
CA LEU A 168 2.91 -42.27 -10.64
C LEU A 168 3.16 -40.81 -10.23
N SER A 169 2.22 -40.18 -9.51
CA SER A 169 2.35 -38.78 -9.11
C SER A 169 3.43 -38.59 -8.05
N ASN A 170 4.32 -37.61 -8.26
CA ASN A 170 5.34 -37.26 -7.28
C ASN A 170 5.58 -35.74 -7.24
N TRP A 171 4.81 -35.06 -6.40
CA TRP A 171 4.88 -33.61 -6.21
C TRP A 171 6.29 -33.12 -5.85
N GLN A 172 6.95 -33.79 -4.89
CA GLN A 172 8.25 -33.33 -4.41
C GLN A 172 9.33 -33.47 -5.49
N ALA A 173 9.31 -34.56 -6.27
CA ALA A 173 10.21 -34.74 -7.39
C ALA A 173 9.93 -33.72 -8.51
N ALA A 174 8.67 -33.47 -8.85
CA ALA A 174 8.28 -32.45 -9.83
C ALA A 174 8.76 -31.06 -9.42
N LYS A 175 8.52 -30.68 -8.16
CA LYS A 175 8.93 -29.40 -7.60
C LYS A 175 10.44 -29.17 -7.67
N ASN A 176 11.24 -30.18 -7.30
CA ASN A 176 12.70 -30.09 -7.35
C ASN A 176 13.21 -30.05 -8.81
N LYS A 177 12.60 -30.82 -9.71
CA LYS A 177 13.01 -30.89 -11.12
C LYS A 177 12.68 -29.62 -11.91
N TYR A 178 11.50 -29.04 -11.66
CA TYR A 178 10.97 -27.90 -12.40
C TYR A 178 10.97 -26.59 -11.58
N GLU A 179 11.86 -26.45 -10.60
CA GLU A 179 11.90 -25.25 -9.75
C GLU A 179 12.05 -23.95 -10.56
N GLY A 180 12.86 -23.97 -11.63
CA GLY A 180 13.06 -22.82 -12.52
C GLY A 180 11.78 -22.37 -13.23
N LEU A 181 10.96 -23.32 -13.69
CA LEU A 181 9.64 -23.07 -14.26
C LEU A 181 8.70 -22.45 -13.20
N LEU A 182 8.64 -23.06 -12.01
CA LEU A 182 7.76 -22.60 -10.93
C LEU A 182 8.11 -21.16 -10.52
N ARG A 183 9.40 -20.84 -10.38
CA ARG A 183 9.88 -19.47 -10.14
C ARG A 183 9.46 -18.52 -11.25
N SER A 184 9.66 -18.91 -12.51
CA SER A 184 9.25 -18.10 -13.67
C SER A 184 7.75 -17.76 -13.64
N MET A 185 6.90 -18.74 -13.34
CA MET A 185 5.45 -18.53 -13.17
C MET A 185 5.12 -17.61 -11.98
N LEU A 186 5.84 -17.74 -10.86
CA LEU A 186 5.67 -16.89 -9.69
C LEU A 186 6.09 -15.44 -9.96
N ILE A 187 7.21 -15.23 -10.65
CA ILE A 187 7.66 -13.89 -11.08
C ILE A 187 6.57 -13.22 -11.92
N GLU A 188 6.08 -13.90 -12.95
CA GLU A 188 5.01 -13.40 -13.82
C GLU A 188 3.74 -13.08 -13.02
N ASN A 189 3.33 -13.98 -12.12
CA ASN A 189 2.16 -13.77 -11.27
C ASN A 189 2.33 -12.59 -10.29
N TYR A 190 3.52 -12.43 -9.73
CA TYR A 190 3.84 -11.29 -8.85
C TYR A 190 3.76 -9.97 -9.60
N HIS A 191 4.34 -9.90 -10.81
CA HIS A 191 4.28 -8.71 -11.65
C HIS A 191 2.84 -8.36 -12.07
N ARG A 192 2.03 -9.36 -12.46
CA ARG A 192 0.59 -9.16 -12.71
C ARG A 192 -0.13 -8.65 -11.47
N GLY A 193 0.15 -9.25 -10.31
CA GLY A 193 -0.36 -8.78 -9.02
C GLY A 193 0.02 -7.33 -8.74
N LYS A 194 1.30 -6.97 -8.95
CA LYS A 194 1.84 -5.62 -8.74
C LYS A 194 1.15 -4.57 -9.61
N THR A 195 0.77 -4.90 -10.85
CA THR A 195 0.14 -3.94 -11.78
C THR A 195 -1.39 -3.98 -11.77
N SER A 196 -2.00 -4.97 -11.10
CA SER A 196 -3.46 -5.06 -10.99
C SER A 196 -4.05 -3.91 -10.17
N ARG A 197 -5.30 -3.54 -10.45
CA ARG A 197 -6.10 -2.57 -9.66
C ARG A 197 -5.42 -1.20 -9.41
N ARG A 198 -4.62 -0.71 -10.37
CA ARG A 198 -3.91 0.59 -10.29
C ARG A 198 -4.81 1.78 -9.99
N THR A 199 -6.05 1.75 -10.47
CA THR A 199 -7.04 2.80 -10.17
C THR A 199 -7.31 2.88 -8.68
N SER A 200 -7.53 1.73 -8.01
CA SER A 200 -7.70 1.67 -6.56
C SER A 200 -6.45 2.14 -5.81
N LEU A 201 -5.25 1.76 -6.25
CA LEU A 201 -4.00 2.24 -5.65
C LEU A 201 -3.89 3.76 -5.74
N THR A 202 -4.19 4.34 -6.91
CA THR A 202 -4.13 5.79 -7.15
C THR A 202 -5.10 6.54 -6.25
N ILE A 203 -6.34 6.02 -6.11
CA ILE A 203 -7.32 6.59 -5.18
C ILE A 203 -6.78 6.57 -3.75
N CYS A 204 -6.19 5.45 -3.30
CA CYS A 204 -5.61 5.36 -1.95
C CYS A 204 -4.48 6.38 -1.74
N ILE A 205 -3.58 6.54 -2.71
CA ILE A 205 -2.46 7.48 -2.64
C ILE A 205 -2.96 8.92 -2.59
N VAL A 206 -3.92 9.30 -3.44
CA VAL A 206 -4.48 10.66 -3.46
C VAL A 206 -5.19 10.95 -2.14
N THR A 207 -6.02 10.03 -1.64
CA THR A 207 -6.70 10.18 -0.35
C THR A 207 -5.70 10.31 0.80
N ALA A 208 -4.63 9.50 0.81
CA ALA A 208 -3.60 9.59 1.82
C ALA A 208 -2.82 10.91 1.73
N ALA A 209 -2.46 11.35 0.53
CA ALA A 209 -1.76 12.62 0.30
C ALA A 209 -2.60 13.81 0.80
N LEU A 210 -3.91 13.82 0.55
CA LEU A 210 -4.82 14.81 1.11
C LEU A 210 -4.87 14.74 2.65
N GLY A 211 -4.93 13.53 3.22
CA GLY A 211 -4.86 13.33 4.66
C GLY A 211 -3.59 13.92 5.28
N TYR A 212 -2.42 13.60 4.73
CA TYR A 212 -1.14 14.16 5.17
C TYR A 212 -1.07 15.68 5.01
N ALA A 213 -1.60 16.23 3.90
CA ALA A 213 -1.63 17.68 3.69
C ALA A 213 -2.48 18.38 4.77
N LEU A 214 -3.65 17.82 5.13
CA LEU A 214 -4.47 18.37 6.21
C LEU A 214 -3.79 18.29 7.58
N LEU A 215 -2.98 17.24 7.83
CA LEU A 215 -2.19 17.16 9.06
C LEU A 215 -1.03 18.15 9.10
N ALA A 216 -0.44 18.48 7.95
CA ALA A 216 0.66 19.42 7.87
C ALA A 216 0.23 20.87 8.16
N VAL A 217 -0.99 21.26 7.77
CA VAL A 217 -1.54 22.61 7.97
C VAL A 217 -1.44 23.11 9.43
N PRO A 218 -1.97 22.42 10.45
CA PRO A 218 -1.86 22.86 11.83
C PRO A 218 -0.42 22.84 12.36
N SER A 219 0.43 21.90 11.90
CA SER A 219 1.84 21.87 12.27
C SER A 219 2.61 23.09 11.74
N VAL A 220 2.33 23.50 10.50
CA VAL A 220 2.91 24.70 9.89
C VAL A 220 2.40 25.97 10.59
N ASP A 221 1.10 26.04 10.91
CA ASP A 221 0.53 27.18 11.68
C ASP A 221 1.25 27.37 13.02
N VAL A 222 1.41 26.30 13.80
CA VAL A 222 2.09 26.34 15.10
C VAL A 222 3.56 26.72 14.94
N PHE A 223 4.25 26.16 13.93
CA PHE A 223 5.64 26.49 13.66
C PHE A 223 5.84 27.98 13.34
N ILE A 224 4.99 28.55 12.46
CA ILE A 224 5.05 29.98 12.12
C ILE A 224 4.80 30.85 13.35
N LYS A 225 3.85 30.48 14.21
CA LYS A 225 3.57 31.21 15.46
C LYS A 225 4.78 31.21 16.39
N VAL A 226 5.43 30.06 16.59
CA VAL A 226 6.63 29.95 17.44
C VAL A 226 7.79 30.79 16.87
N VAL A 227 8.04 30.71 15.56
CA VAL A 227 9.11 31.51 14.93
C VAL A 227 8.83 33.00 15.05
N THR A 228 7.58 33.42 14.83
CA THR A 228 7.19 34.83 14.93
C THR A 228 7.33 35.36 16.34
N ASP A 229 6.92 34.59 17.35
CA ASP A 229 7.07 34.94 18.76
C ASP A 229 8.53 35.13 19.17
N ILE A 230 9.41 34.19 18.79
CA ILE A 230 10.86 34.29 19.04
C ILE A 230 11.46 35.54 18.40
N VAL A 231 11.11 35.82 17.13
CA VAL A 231 11.64 36.98 16.40
C VAL A 231 11.16 38.30 17.01
N LEU A 232 9.88 38.39 17.38
CA LEU A 232 9.31 39.60 17.97
C LEU A 232 9.85 39.87 19.38
N ASN A 233 9.89 38.85 20.24
CA ASN A 233 10.35 39.00 21.62
C ASN A 233 11.84 39.36 21.67
N ASN A 234 12.68 38.68 20.91
CA ASN A 234 14.11 39.02 20.82
C ASN A 234 14.34 40.43 20.24
N GLY A 235 13.48 40.87 19.31
CA GLY A 235 13.55 42.23 18.75
C GLY A 235 13.23 43.32 19.78
N ILE A 236 12.26 43.06 20.66
CA ILE A 236 11.89 43.99 21.74
C ILE A 236 12.99 44.06 22.81
N GLU A 237 13.57 42.92 23.20
CA GLU A 237 14.68 42.90 24.15
C GLU A 237 15.90 43.68 23.63
N ALA A 238 16.28 43.46 22.37
CA ALA A 238 17.39 44.17 21.75
C ALA A 238 17.14 45.69 21.58
N ALA A 239 15.87 46.12 21.51
CA ALA A 239 15.51 47.54 21.49
C ALA A 239 15.58 48.17 22.89
N ASN A 240 15.16 47.44 23.92
CA ASN A 240 15.21 47.91 25.31
C ASN A 240 16.64 48.04 25.84
N GLU A 241 17.57 47.17 25.43
CA GLU A 241 18.99 47.28 25.83
C GLU A 241 19.73 48.50 25.23
N ARG A 242 19.16 49.15 24.21
CA ARG A 242 19.76 50.32 23.55
C ARG A 242 19.33 51.65 24.15
N HIS A 243 18.40 51.65 25.09
CA HIS A 243 17.89 52.84 25.79
C HIS A 243 18.44 52.93 27.21
#